data_AF-A0A4U0XB77-F1
#
_entry.id   AF-A0A4U0XB77-F1
#
_cell.length_a   1.000
_cell.length_b   1.000
_cell.length_c   1.000
_cell.angle_alpha   90.00
_cell.angle_beta   90.00
_cell.angle_gamma   90.00
#
_symmetry.space_group_name_H-M   'P 1'
#
loop_
_entity.id
_entity.type
_entity.pdbx_description
1 polymer ?
#
loop_
_entity_poly.entity_id
_entity_poly.type
_entity_poly.pdbx_seq_one_letter_code
_entity_poly.pdbx_strand_id
1 'polypeptide(L)'
;MSATIAKGLRWIGMPAFMGLTTLGAPLVAVALPFIMLPTLGLLYKRHTLPQNRQADLDTLTYIYFGSIFGIAAVLLGQGLLTYGITKPLFGNQAGVYITELLRNTVKDLTTEQIALRAQLASSWQHWVYLLAMTYGMAGGIEELLKYAPISYLRRRRQRQSADQKAIPKEVYLQCAVAAALGFSTIENLGFTRVAVKAGEAGWKLALTIFERVVAGAPGHCLTAALLAINVAKMGEYPMTPRNLWRILGGPILWHGTFDFMLFAICALEGNVGWIHPENPWKVAGVLALAESIQLALFIHVRRQWRALGE
;
A
#
# COMPACT_ATOMS: atom_id res chain seq x y z
N MET A 1 7.42 29.54 -5.93
CA MET A 1 8.40 28.44 -5.81
C MET A 1 7.74 27.04 -5.87
N SER A 2 6.67 26.79 -5.10
CA SER A 2 6.02 25.47 -5.07
C SER A 2 5.34 25.04 -6.40
N ALA A 3 4.62 25.94 -7.08
CA ALA A 3 3.98 25.60 -8.36
C ALA A 3 4.98 25.20 -9.47
N THR A 4 6.19 25.76 -9.47
CA THR A 4 7.24 25.45 -10.46
C THR A 4 7.77 24.03 -10.30
N ILE A 5 7.99 23.59 -9.06
CA ILE A 5 8.48 22.22 -8.77
C ILE A 5 7.39 21.19 -9.10
N ALA A 6 6.13 21.44 -8.73
CA ALA A 6 5.03 20.53 -9.07
C ALA A 6 4.83 20.40 -10.59
N LYS A 7 4.97 21.49 -11.35
CA LYS A 7 5.00 21.44 -12.82
C LYS A 7 6.19 20.62 -13.32
N GLY A 8 7.39 20.84 -12.76
CA GLY A 8 8.57 20.03 -13.10
C GLY A 8 8.36 18.54 -12.85
N LEU A 9 7.79 18.15 -11.71
CA LEU A 9 7.47 16.76 -11.39
C LEU A 9 6.47 16.15 -12.39
N ARG A 10 5.45 16.90 -12.81
CA ARG A 10 4.47 16.42 -13.81
C ARG A 10 5.07 16.27 -15.21
N TRP A 11 5.78 17.28 -15.68
CA TRP A 11 6.23 17.36 -17.07
C TRP A 11 7.57 16.68 -17.33
N ILE A 12 8.42 16.59 -16.31
CA ILE A 12 9.76 16.00 -16.42
C ILE A 12 9.87 14.78 -15.50
N GLY A 13 9.44 14.91 -14.24
CA GLY A 13 9.54 13.86 -13.24
C GLY A 13 8.82 12.56 -13.64
N MET A 14 7.56 12.64 -14.06
CA MET A 14 6.79 11.46 -14.47
C MET A 14 7.35 10.79 -15.72
N PRO A 15 7.63 11.53 -16.83
CA PRO A 15 8.27 10.93 -17.99
C PRO A 15 9.66 10.34 -17.69
N ALA A 16 10.48 11.02 -16.89
CA ALA A 16 11.78 10.50 -16.47
C ALA A 16 11.65 9.23 -15.63
N PHE A 17 10.71 9.20 -14.68
CA PHE A 17 10.42 8.03 -13.86
C PHE A 17 9.98 6.83 -14.71
N MET A 18 9.04 7.04 -15.65
CA MET A 18 8.60 6.01 -16.59
C MET A 18 9.73 5.54 -17.52
N GLY A 19 10.52 6.48 -18.05
CA GLY A 19 11.66 6.19 -18.91
C GLY A 19 12.75 5.39 -18.21
N LEU A 20 13.15 5.79 -17.00
CA LEU A 20 14.13 5.07 -16.18
C LEU A 20 13.63 3.67 -15.78
N THR A 21 12.34 3.54 -15.46
CA THR A 21 11.73 2.23 -15.16
C THR A 21 11.77 1.32 -16.39
N THR A 22 11.46 1.86 -17.57
CA THR A 22 11.51 1.14 -18.85
C THR A 22 12.94 0.74 -19.21
N LEU A 23 13.92 1.62 -19.04
CA LEU A 23 15.33 1.30 -19.31
C LEU A 23 15.87 0.21 -18.36
N GLY A 24 15.50 0.28 -17.08
CA GLY A 24 15.97 -0.68 -16.08
C GLY A 24 15.27 -2.04 -16.11
N ALA A 25 14.07 -2.11 -16.70
CA ALA A 25 13.30 -3.35 -16.88
C ALA A 25 12.28 -3.19 -18.04
N PRO A 26 12.68 -3.38 -19.30
CA PRO A 26 11.84 -3.08 -20.47
C PRO A 26 10.47 -3.78 -20.47
N LEU A 27 10.40 -5.01 -19.95
CA LEU A 27 9.16 -5.77 -19.85
C LEU A 27 8.15 -5.14 -18.85
N VAL A 28 8.62 -4.35 -17.87
CA VAL A 28 7.76 -3.61 -16.94
C VAL A 28 7.04 -2.45 -17.66
N ALA A 29 7.58 -1.96 -18.78
CA ALA A 29 6.97 -0.86 -19.53
C ALA A 29 5.56 -1.19 -20.04
N VAL A 30 5.30 -2.47 -20.35
CA VAL A 30 3.98 -2.96 -20.78
C VAL A 30 2.94 -2.82 -19.66
N ALA A 31 3.37 -2.89 -18.40
CA ALA A 31 2.50 -2.74 -17.23
C ALA A 31 2.16 -1.27 -16.91
N LEU A 32 3.00 -0.32 -17.33
CA LEU A 32 2.89 1.09 -16.95
C LEU A 32 1.51 1.70 -17.26
N PRO A 33 0.91 1.52 -18.45
CA PRO A 33 -0.41 2.08 -18.73
C PRO A 33 -1.46 1.60 -17.71
N PHE A 34 -1.43 0.31 -17.36
CA PHE A 34 -2.38 -0.29 -16.42
C PHE A 34 -2.16 0.17 -14.99
N ILE A 35 -0.90 0.22 -14.55
CA ILE A 35 -0.52 0.72 -13.22
C ILE A 35 -0.96 2.19 -13.03
N MET A 36 -0.96 2.97 -14.10
CA MET A 36 -1.34 4.38 -14.08
C MET A 36 -2.85 4.65 -14.21
N LEU A 37 -3.67 3.65 -14.60
CA LEU A 37 -5.12 3.83 -14.75
C LEU A 37 -5.80 4.41 -13.51
N PRO A 38 -5.52 3.95 -12.27
CA PRO A 38 -6.14 4.53 -11.07
C PRO A 38 -5.79 6.01 -10.87
N THR A 39 -4.56 6.42 -11.22
CA THR A 39 -4.11 7.82 -11.19
C THR A 39 -4.87 8.68 -12.20
N LEU A 40 -5.08 8.17 -13.41
CA LEU A 40 -5.95 8.83 -14.40
C LEU A 40 -7.39 8.95 -13.89
N GLY A 41 -7.89 7.92 -13.21
CA GLY A 41 -9.19 7.92 -12.56
C GLY A 41 -9.34 9.03 -11.50
N LEU A 42 -8.32 9.23 -10.65
CA LEU A 42 -8.29 10.34 -9.69
C LEU A 42 -8.33 11.71 -10.38
N LEU A 43 -7.53 11.90 -11.43
CA LEU A 43 -7.48 13.17 -12.18
C LEU A 43 -8.80 13.46 -12.89
N TYR A 44 -9.41 12.45 -13.51
CA TYR A 44 -10.73 12.55 -14.12
C TYR A 44 -11.79 12.91 -13.06
N LYS A 45 -11.80 12.19 -11.92
CA LYS A 45 -12.75 12.46 -10.84
C LYS A 45 -12.59 13.87 -10.28
N ARG A 46 -11.36 14.34 -10.08
CA ARG A 46 -11.08 15.73 -9.67
C ARG A 46 -11.69 16.73 -10.66
N HIS A 47 -11.49 16.53 -11.97
CA HIS A 47 -11.94 17.46 -12.99
C HIS A 47 -13.48 17.57 -13.08
N THR A 48 -14.20 16.52 -12.65
CA THR A 48 -15.68 16.50 -12.62
C THR A 48 -16.29 17.06 -11.34
N LEU A 49 -15.49 17.37 -10.31
CA LEU A 49 -15.98 17.98 -9.07
C LEU A 49 -16.13 19.51 -9.22
N PRO A 50 -17.05 20.16 -8.48
CA PRO A 50 -17.07 21.62 -8.36
C PRO A 50 -15.73 22.17 -7.85
N GLN A 51 -15.29 23.33 -8.35
CA GLN A 51 -13.96 23.88 -8.05
C GLN A 51 -13.67 24.02 -6.55
N ASN A 52 -14.66 24.39 -5.74
CA ASN A 52 -14.53 24.52 -4.29
C ASN A 52 -14.38 23.18 -3.54
N ARG A 53 -14.56 22.04 -4.21
CA ARG A 53 -14.36 20.67 -3.69
C ARG A 53 -13.15 19.98 -4.30
N GLN A 54 -12.43 20.65 -5.20
CA GLN A 54 -11.21 20.11 -5.81
C GLN A 54 -10.01 20.36 -4.91
N ALA A 55 -9.18 19.34 -4.71
CA ALA A 55 -7.84 19.58 -4.18
C ALA A 55 -7.00 20.32 -5.24
N ASP A 56 -6.11 21.20 -4.78
CA ASP A 56 -5.13 21.84 -5.64
C ASP A 56 -4.24 20.78 -6.33
N LEU A 57 -4.03 20.91 -7.64
CA LEU A 57 -3.34 19.90 -8.43
C LEU A 57 -1.85 19.83 -8.09
N ASP A 58 -1.23 20.96 -7.73
CA ASP A 58 0.16 20.98 -7.29
C ASP A 58 0.30 20.20 -5.98
N THR A 59 -0.63 20.41 -5.03
CA THR A 59 -0.72 19.65 -3.78
C THR A 59 -0.83 18.15 -4.04
N LEU A 60 -1.75 17.70 -4.90
CA LEU A 60 -1.88 16.27 -5.23
C LEU A 60 -0.61 15.70 -5.87
N THR A 61 0.05 16.47 -6.72
CA THR A 61 1.32 16.08 -7.35
C THR A 61 2.40 15.86 -6.29
N TYR A 62 2.56 16.79 -5.34
CA TYR A 62 3.54 16.64 -4.27
C TYR A 62 3.26 15.44 -3.39
N ILE A 63 1.99 15.19 -3.07
CA ILE A 63 1.60 14.05 -2.24
C ILE A 63 1.93 12.75 -2.98
N TYR A 64 1.54 12.64 -4.25
CA TYR A 64 1.79 11.45 -5.06
C TYR A 64 3.28 11.11 -5.16
N PHE A 65 4.10 12.08 -5.60
CA PHE A 65 5.56 11.87 -5.71
C PHE A 65 6.23 11.72 -4.33
N GLY A 66 5.78 12.48 -3.33
CA GLY A 66 6.25 12.36 -1.96
C GLY A 66 6.03 10.96 -1.40
N SER A 67 4.89 10.32 -1.71
CA SER A 67 4.61 8.94 -1.35
C SER A 67 5.44 7.92 -2.12
N ILE A 68 5.77 8.17 -3.40
CA ILE A 68 6.73 7.34 -4.14
C ILE A 68 8.07 7.30 -3.41
N PHE A 69 8.59 8.46 -2.97
CA PHE A 69 9.84 8.50 -2.21
C PHE A 69 9.67 8.02 -0.76
N GLY A 70 8.46 8.18 -0.20
CA GLY A 70 8.08 7.72 1.13
C GLY A 70 8.20 6.20 1.32
N ILE A 71 8.19 5.42 0.23
CA ILE A 71 8.45 3.98 0.29
C ILE A 71 9.82 3.66 0.90
N ALA A 72 10.83 4.52 0.73
CA ALA A 72 12.14 4.29 1.34
C ALA A 72 12.05 4.32 2.87
N ALA A 73 11.20 5.20 3.42
CA ALA A 73 10.93 5.24 4.86
C ALA A 73 10.13 4.02 5.32
N VAL A 74 9.18 3.53 4.50
CA VAL A 74 8.48 2.25 4.77
C VAL A 74 9.46 1.10 4.83
N LEU A 75 10.28 0.90 3.78
CA LEU A 75 11.25 -0.18 3.70
C LEU A 75 12.24 -0.14 4.86
N LEU A 76 12.73 1.06 5.22
CA LEU A 76 13.61 1.22 6.37
C LEU A 76 12.90 0.84 7.67
N GLY A 77 11.69 1.35 7.91
CA GLY A 77 10.92 1.07 9.11
C GLY A 77 10.56 -0.42 9.23
N GLN A 78 10.07 -1.03 8.16
CA GLN A 78 9.77 -2.47 8.10
C GLN A 78 11.03 -3.31 8.27
N GLY A 79 12.17 -2.92 7.69
CA GLY A 79 13.44 -3.62 7.84
C GLY A 79 13.97 -3.58 9.28
N LEU A 80 13.95 -2.40 9.91
CA LEU A 80 14.36 -2.23 11.32
C LEU A 80 13.46 -3.03 12.26
N LEU A 81 12.14 -2.97 12.08
CA LEU A 81 11.20 -3.75 12.89
C LEU A 81 11.33 -5.24 12.64
N THR A 82 11.53 -5.67 11.39
CA THR A 82 11.79 -7.08 11.06
C THR A 82 13.00 -7.59 11.81
N TYR A 83 14.11 -6.85 11.80
CA TYR A 83 15.30 -7.23 12.56
C TYR A 83 15.03 -7.24 14.08
N GLY A 84 14.35 -6.20 14.58
CA GLY A 84 14.03 -6.05 16.01
C GLY A 84 13.06 -7.12 16.55
N ILE A 85 12.19 -7.68 15.72
CA ILE A 85 11.19 -8.70 16.10
C ILE A 85 11.73 -10.13 15.89
N THR A 86 12.45 -10.37 14.80
CA THR A 86 12.94 -11.73 14.49
C THR A 86 13.98 -12.20 15.50
N LYS A 87 14.85 -11.33 16.00
CA LYS A 87 15.89 -11.71 16.96
C LYS A 87 15.31 -12.24 18.29
N PRO A 88 14.37 -11.56 18.96
CA PRO A 88 13.69 -12.10 20.15
C PRO A 88 12.90 -13.37 19.89
N LEU A 89 12.22 -13.49 18.75
CA LEU A 89 11.37 -14.64 18.46
C LEU A 89 12.17 -15.90 18.12
N PHE A 90 13.21 -15.78 17.30
CA PHE A 90 13.93 -16.92 16.72
C PHE A 90 15.34 -17.12 17.30
N GLY A 91 15.84 -16.22 18.14
CA GLY A 91 17.12 -16.35 18.83
C GLY A 91 18.30 -16.55 17.87
N ASN A 92 18.90 -17.75 17.89
CA ASN A 92 20.01 -18.10 17.01
C ASN A 92 19.57 -18.43 15.57
N GLN A 93 18.29 -18.74 15.35
CA GLN A 93 17.72 -19.03 14.03
C GLN A 93 17.26 -17.77 13.28
N ALA A 94 17.36 -16.58 13.88
CA ALA A 94 16.86 -15.34 13.28
C ALA A 94 17.45 -15.05 11.89
N GLY A 95 18.75 -15.31 11.69
CA GLY A 95 19.39 -15.13 10.38
C GLY A 95 18.80 -16.07 9.32
N VAL A 96 18.63 -17.35 9.67
CA VAL A 96 18.01 -18.36 8.80
C VAL A 96 16.58 -17.96 8.45
N TYR A 97 15.81 -17.52 9.44
CA TYR A 97 14.44 -17.06 9.24
C TYR A 97 14.36 -15.86 8.28
N ILE A 98 15.22 -14.85 8.46
CA ILE A 98 15.27 -13.69 7.55
C ILE A 98 15.63 -14.11 6.12
N THR A 99 16.59 -15.01 5.95
CA THR A 99 16.96 -15.54 4.63
C THR A 99 15.75 -16.21 3.96
N GLU A 100 15.01 -17.04 4.70
CA GLU A 100 13.83 -17.71 4.15
C GLU A 100 12.64 -16.77 3.93
N LEU A 101 12.49 -15.73 4.74
CA LEU A 101 11.48 -14.69 4.58
C LEU A 101 11.68 -13.84 3.31
N LEU A 102 12.93 -13.53 2.97
CA LEU A 102 13.28 -12.71 1.79
C LEU A 102 13.30 -13.51 0.49
N ARG A 103 13.16 -14.83 0.57
CA ARG A 103 13.11 -15.72 -0.59
C ARG A 103 11.77 -15.56 -1.31
N ASN A 104 11.82 -15.45 -2.64
CA ASN A 104 10.66 -15.20 -3.51
C ASN A 104 10.29 -16.40 -4.41
N THR A 105 11.00 -17.52 -4.32
CA THR A 105 10.74 -18.75 -5.09
C THR A 105 11.23 -19.99 -4.35
N VAL A 106 10.61 -21.14 -4.64
CA VAL A 106 10.99 -22.46 -4.09
C VAL A 106 11.60 -23.41 -5.12
N LYS A 107 11.75 -22.97 -6.39
CA LYS A 107 12.09 -23.85 -7.53
C LYS A 107 13.42 -24.59 -7.42
N ASP A 108 14.37 -24.06 -6.66
CA ASP A 108 15.73 -24.61 -6.56
C ASP A 108 16.09 -25.06 -5.14
N LEU A 109 15.09 -25.33 -4.31
CA LEU A 109 15.30 -25.75 -2.92
C LEU A 109 15.47 -27.26 -2.82
N THR A 110 16.41 -27.69 -1.97
CA THR A 110 16.54 -29.10 -1.59
C THR A 110 15.37 -29.52 -0.70
N THR A 111 15.15 -30.83 -0.58
CA THR A 111 14.11 -31.40 0.28
C THR A 111 14.27 -30.93 1.74
N GLU A 112 15.50 -30.83 2.23
CA GLU A 112 15.81 -30.37 3.59
C GLU A 112 15.45 -28.89 3.77
N GLN A 113 15.69 -28.06 2.76
CA GLN A 113 15.33 -26.64 2.78
C GLN A 113 13.81 -26.46 2.77
N ILE A 114 13.08 -27.26 1.98
CA ILE A 114 11.62 -27.25 1.97
C ILE A 114 11.06 -27.69 3.33
N ALA A 115 11.61 -28.76 3.91
CA ALA A 115 11.21 -29.23 5.24
C ALA A 115 11.47 -28.19 6.34
N LEU A 116 12.63 -27.52 6.30
CA LEU A 116 12.95 -26.43 7.20
C LEU A 116 11.97 -25.26 7.07
N ARG A 117 11.62 -24.86 5.84
CA ARG A 117 10.63 -23.80 5.59
C ARG A 117 9.27 -24.18 6.17
N ALA A 118 8.80 -25.41 5.94
CA ALA A 118 7.54 -25.89 6.48
C ALA A 118 7.56 -25.89 8.02
N GLN A 119 8.67 -26.30 8.63
CA GLN A 119 8.86 -26.23 10.08
C GLN A 119 8.77 -24.80 10.59
N LEU A 120 9.48 -23.85 9.97
CA LEU A 120 9.43 -22.44 10.33
C LEU A 120 8.03 -21.84 10.15
N ALA A 121 7.38 -22.11 9.02
CA ALA A 121 6.03 -21.62 8.71
C ALA A 121 4.96 -22.13 9.70
N SER A 122 5.11 -23.37 10.16
CA SER A 122 4.20 -23.95 11.16
C SER A 122 4.43 -23.46 12.60
N SER A 123 5.55 -22.78 12.86
CA SER A 123 5.92 -22.34 14.21
C SER A 123 5.04 -21.18 14.71
N TRP A 124 4.72 -21.16 16.01
CA TRP A 124 3.97 -20.06 16.61
C TRP A 124 4.72 -18.72 16.48
N GLN A 125 6.05 -18.75 16.47
CA GLN A 125 6.90 -17.59 16.27
C GLN A 125 6.66 -16.94 14.91
N HIS A 126 6.48 -17.75 13.86
CA HIS A 126 6.15 -17.25 12.53
C HIS A 126 4.80 -16.56 12.52
N TRP A 127 3.77 -17.15 13.14
CA TRP A 127 2.44 -16.54 13.22
C TRP A 127 2.45 -15.22 14.00
N VAL A 128 3.20 -15.14 15.10
CA VAL A 128 3.40 -13.87 15.83
C VAL A 128 4.13 -12.84 14.96
N TYR A 129 5.17 -13.27 14.23
CA TYR A 129 5.85 -12.41 13.27
C TYR A 129 4.89 -11.91 12.17
N LEU A 130 4.06 -12.78 11.59
CA LEU A 130 3.09 -12.40 10.56
C LEU A 130 2.10 -11.36 11.07
N LEU A 131 1.58 -11.51 12.28
CA LEU A 131 0.71 -10.50 12.90
C LEU A 131 1.43 -9.15 13.05
N ALA A 132 2.66 -9.16 13.56
CA ALA A 132 3.43 -7.92 13.73
C ALA A 132 3.77 -7.28 12.38
N MET A 133 4.15 -8.09 11.39
CA MET A 133 4.50 -7.68 10.03
C MET A 133 3.31 -7.02 9.34
N THR A 134 2.17 -7.68 9.34
CA THR A 134 1.00 -7.26 8.55
C THR A 134 0.27 -6.08 9.18
N TYR A 135 0.00 -6.10 10.49
CA TYR A 135 -0.74 -5.04 11.16
C TYR A 135 0.17 -3.91 11.66
N GLY A 136 1.37 -4.24 12.16
CA GLY A 136 2.28 -3.25 12.72
C GLY A 136 3.17 -2.59 11.67
N MET A 137 3.84 -3.40 10.85
CA MET A 137 4.83 -2.89 9.91
C MET A 137 4.19 -2.42 8.59
N ALA A 138 3.47 -3.28 7.87
CA ALA A 138 2.80 -2.95 6.62
C ALA A 138 1.64 -1.98 6.89
N GLY A 139 0.56 -2.44 7.53
CA GLY A 139 -0.59 -1.60 7.86
C GLY A 139 -0.21 -0.36 8.67
N GLY A 140 0.50 -0.52 9.78
CA GLY A 140 0.83 0.59 10.69
C GLY A 140 1.68 1.70 10.06
N ILE A 141 2.86 1.37 9.51
CA ILE A 141 3.78 2.38 8.97
C ILE A 141 3.21 3.01 7.71
N GLU A 142 2.65 2.21 6.80
CA GLU A 142 2.15 2.74 5.54
C GLU A 142 0.94 3.66 5.73
N GLU A 143 -0.05 3.25 6.54
CA GLU A 143 -1.22 4.09 6.78
C GLU A 143 -0.84 5.38 7.53
N LEU A 144 0.16 5.32 8.43
CA LEU A 144 0.70 6.51 9.07
C LEU A 144 1.34 7.47 8.05
N LEU A 145 2.12 6.94 7.10
CA LEU A 145 2.73 7.76 6.05
C LEU A 145 1.71 8.29 5.04
N LYS A 146 0.67 7.53 4.70
CA LYS A 146 -0.48 8.00 3.90
C LYS A 146 -1.25 9.11 4.62
N TYR A 147 -1.31 9.08 5.95
CA TYR A 147 -1.90 10.15 6.76
C TYR A 147 -1.04 11.42 6.84
N ALA A 148 0.28 11.30 6.77
CA ALA A 148 1.19 12.42 7.00
C ALA A 148 0.87 13.67 6.16
N PRO A 149 0.59 13.59 4.85
CA PRO A 149 0.21 14.76 4.05
C PRO A 149 -1.10 15.43 4.48
N ILE A 150 -2.08 14.64 4.90
CA ILE A 150 -3.36 15.16 5.42
C ILE A 150 -3.13 15.89 6.74
N SER A 151 -2.31 15.31 7.62
CA SER A 151 -1.92 15.92 8.89
C SER A 151 -1.18 17.25 8.67
N TYR A 152 -0.35 17.33 7.64
CA TYR A 152 0.38 18.54 7.26
C TYR A 152 -0.59 19.61 6.74
N LEU A 153 -1.52 19.23 5.85
CA LEU A 153 -2.55 20.13 5.32
C LEU A 153 -3.40 20.74 6.44
N ARG A 154 -3.86 19.92 7.40
CA ARG A 154 -4.62 20.38 8.58
C ARG A 154 -3.82 21.37 9.39
N ARG A 155 -2.56 21.04 9.73
CA ARG A 155 -1.67 21.93 10.52
C ARG A 155 -1.38 23.24 9.81
N ARG A 156 -1.12 23.22 8.51
CA ARG A 156 -0.88 24.43 7.73
C ARG A 156 -2.11 25.33 7.73
N ARG A 157 -3.31 24.75 7.56
CA ARG A 157 -4.56 25.52 7.53
C ARG A 157 -4.89 26.15 8.89
N GLN A 158 -4.72 25.40 9.98
CA GLN A 158 -4.87 25.91 11.35
C GLN A 158 -3.96 27.11 11.64
N ARG A 159 -2.78 27.19 11.01
CA ARG A 159 -1.83 28.31 11.19
C ARG A 159 -2.16 29.54 10.34
N GLN A 160 -2.98 29.42 9.29
CA GLN A 160 -3.12 30.46 8.27
C GLN A 160 -4.28 31.46 8.50
N SER A 161 -5.22 31.24 9.43
CA SER A 161 -6.08 32.24 10.12
C SER A 161 -7.38 31.63 10.66
N ALA A 162 -8.00 32.29 11.65
CA ALA A 162 -9.22 31.89 12.37
C ALA A 162 -10.52 31.89 11.52
N ASP A 163 -10.52 32.45 10.31
CA ASP A 163 -11.73 32.71 9.50
C ASP A 163 -11.99 31.74 8.33
N GLN A 164 -11.30 30.60 8.24
CA GLN A 164 -11.47 29.70 7.08
C GLN A 164 -12.51 28.59 7.26
N LYS A 165 -13.44 28.52 6.30
CA LYS A 165 -14.38 27.41 6.04
C LYS A 165 -13.69 26.05 6.14
N ALA A 166 -14.32 25.07 6.80
CA ALA A 166 -13.82 23.70 6.93
C ALA A 166 -13.28 23.09 5.61
N ILE A 167 -12.26 22.22 5.68
CA ILE A 167 -11.74 21.53 4.48
C ILE A 167 -12.86 20.60 3.96
N PRO A 168 -13.29 20.71 2.69
CA PRO A 168 -14.26 19.79 2.13
C PRO A 168 -13.77 18.35 2.24
N LYS A 169 -14.65 17.41 2.61
CA LYS A 169 -14.32 15.98 2.74
C LYS A 169 -13.68 15.40 1.47
N GLU A 170 -14.08 15.87 0.30
CA GLU A 170 -13.54 15.48 -0.99
C GLU A 170 -12.06 15.84 -1.16
N VAL A 171 -11.60 16.93 -0.53
CA VAL A 171 -10.19 17.33 -0.57
C VAL A 171 -9.35 16.36 0.26
N TYR A 172 -9.84 15.96 1.45
CA TYR A 172 -9.18 14.92 2.24
C TYR A 172 -9.09 13.61 1.46
N LEU A 173 -10.19 13.21 0.81
CA LEU A 173 -10.24 12.00 -0.01
C LEU A 173 -9.22 12.05 -1.15
N GLN A 174 -9.19 13.13 -1.93
CA GLN A 174 -8.25 13.29 -3.04
C GLN A 174 -6.79 13.24 -2.57
N CYS A 175 -6.46 13.89 -1.45
CA CYS A 175 -5.11 13.85 -0.87
C CYS A 175 -4.72 12.45 -0.39
N ALA A 176 -5.63 11.75 0.31
CA ALA A 176 -5.37 10.40 0.80
C ALA A 176 -5.17 9.41 -0.37
N VAL A 177 -6.05 9.49 -1.38
CA VAL A 177 -5.98 8.64 -2.57
C VAL A 177 -4.71 8.95 -3.37
N ALA A 178 -4.31 10.21 -3.50
CA ALA A 178 -3.03 10.54 -4.15
C ALA A 178 -1.83 9.91 -3.43
N ALA A 179 -1.82 9.88 -2.09
CA ALA A 179 -0.76 9.24 -1.31
C ALA A 179 -0.77 7.72 -1.54
N ALA A 180 -1.94 7.08 -1.44
CA ALA A 180 -2.13 5.66 -1.70
C ALA A 180 -1.68 5.25 -3.11
N LEU A 181 -2.00 6.05 -4.12
CA LEU A 181 -1.60 5.79 -5.50
C LEU A 181 -0.09 5.93 -5.70
N GLY A 182 0.57 6.87 -5.01
CA GLY A 182 2.03 6.96 -5.01
C GLY A 182 2.69 5.69 -4.46
N PHE A 183 2.19 5.18 -3.31
CA PHE A 183 2.63 3.90 -2.74
C PHE A 183 2.35 2.72 -3.68
N SER A 184 1.11 2.58 -4.13
CA SER A 184 0.71 1.47 -5.00
C SER A 184 1.50 1.46 -6.30
N THR A 185 1.81 2.62 -6.89
CA THR A 185 2.61 2.71 -8.12
C THR A 185 3.99 2.06 -7.93
N ILE A 186 4.72 2.43 -6.88
CA ILE A 186 6.08 1.92 -6.69
C ILE A 186 6.09 0.45 -6.29
N GLU A 187 5.11 0.00 -5.50
CA GLU A 187 4.97 -1.42 -5.18
C GLU A 187 4.61 -2.24 -6.42
N ASN A 188 3.64 -1.79 -7.23
CA ASN A 188 3.24 -2.50 -8.45
C ASN A 188 4.44 -2.68 -9.39
N LEU A 189 5.29 -1.66 -9.50
CA LEU A 189 6.56 -1.76 -10.23
C LEU A 189 7.54 -2.74 -9.58
N GLY A 190 7.64 -2.74 -8.25
CA GLY A 190 8.44 -3.69 -7.48
C GLY A 190 8.04 -5.14 -7.76
N PHE A 191 6.75 -5.48 -7.61
CA PHE A 191 6.20 -6.81 -7.90
C PHE A 191 6.42 -7.22 -9.35
N THR A 192 6.10 -6.33 -10.30
CA THR A 192 6.30 -6.61 -11.74
C THR A 192 7.79 -6.86 -12.04
N ARG A 193 8.70 -6.09 -11.44
CA ARG A 193 10.14 -6.27 -11.60
C ARG A 193 10.63 -7.58 -11.00
N VAL A 194 10.10 -8.00 -9.85
CA VAL A 194 10.43 -9.28 -9.22
C VAL A 194 10.00 -10.44 -10.12
N ALA A 195 8.78 -10.41 -10.65
CA ALA A 195 8.27 -11.41 -11.60
C ALA A 195 9.14 -11.51 -12.86
N VAL A 196 9.51 -10.36 -13.45
CA VAL A 196 10.41 -10.30 -14.62
C VAL A 196 11.79 -10.86 -14.30
N LYS A 197 12.39 -10.49 -13.16
CA LYS A 197 13.71 -10.98 -12.76
C LYS A 197 13.72 -12.48 -12.48
N ALA A 198 12.63 -13.02 -11.96
CA ALA A 198 12.47 -14.46 -11.73
C ALA A 198 12.26 -15.26 -13.03
N GLY A 199 12.20 -14.59 -14.19
CA GLY A 199 11.98 -15.24 -15.49
C GLY A 199 10.62 -15.90 -15.58
N GLU A 200 9.60 -15.33 -14.93
CA GLU A 200 8.26 -15.91 -14.95
C GLU A 200 7.67 -15.92 -16.35
N ALA A 201 6.83 -16.93 -16.63
CA ALA A 201 6.11 -17.03 -17.90
C ALA A 201 5.21 -15.80 -18.10
N GLY A 202 5.01 -15.39 -19.35
CA GLY A 202 4.26 -14.15 -19.68
C GLY A 202 2.86 -14.08 -19.08
N TRP A 203 2.18 -15.23 -18.90
CA TRP A 203 0.87 -15.27 -18.25
C TRP A 203 0.92 -14.99 -16.74
N LYS A 204 2.00 -15.39 -16.04
CA LYS A 204 2.21 -15.07 -14.62
C LYS A 204 2.52 -13.60 -14.42
N LEU A 205 3.26 -13.00 -15.35
CA LEU A 205 3.46 -11.55 -15.39
C LEU A 205 2.13 -10.82 -15.60
N ALA A 206 1.31 -11.28 -16.54
CA ALA A 206 -0.03 -10.71 -16.77
C ALA A 206 -0.93 -10.84 -15.55
N LEU A 207 -0.89 -12.00 -14.87
CA LEU A 207 -1.60 -12.23 -13.61
C LEU A 207 -1.11 -11.29 -12.51
N THR A 208 0.20 -11.15 -12.31
CA THR A 208 0.78 -10.20 -11.34
C THR A 208 0.30 -8.77 -11.62
N ILE A 209 0.31 -8.34 -12.89
CA ILE A 209 -0.19 -7.01 -13.26
C ILE A 209 -1.68 -6.88 -12.93
N PHE A 210 -2.47 -7.89 -13.29
CA PHE A 210 -3.90 -7.93 -12.98
C PHE A 210 -4.16 -7.82 -11.47
N GLU A 211 -3.50 -8.63 -10.65
CA GLU A 211 -3.61 -8.62 -9.19
C GLU A 211 -3.25 -7.25 -8.61
N ARG A 212 -2.17 -6.64 -9.09
CA ARG A 212 -1.72 -5.34 -8.60
C ARG A 212 -2.63 -4.19 -9.01
N VAL A 213 -3.27 -4.26 -10.18
CA VAL A 213 -4.16 -3.22 -10.71
C VAL A 213 -5.60 -3.37 -10.21
N VAL A 214 -6.09 -4.60 -10.09
CA VAL A 214 -7.48 -4.91 -9.72
C VAL A 214 -7.64 -5.11 -8.21
N ALA A 215 -6.64 -5.68 -7.54
CA ALA A 215 -6.69 -5.89 -6.10
C ALA A 215 -5.84 -4.88 -5.33
N GLY A 216 -4.56 -4.78 -5.66
CA GLY A 216 -3.62 -3.93 -4.92
C GLY A 216 -4.05 -2.46 -4.89
N ALA A 217 -4.07 -1.81 -6.06
CA ALA A 217 -4.35 -0.38 -6.14
C ALA A 217 -5.73 0.02 -5.55
N PRO A 218 -6.83 -0.70 -5.82
CA PRO A 218 -8.11 -0.42 -5.17
C PRO A 218 -8.06 -0.62 -3.65
N GLY A 219 -7.38 -1.67 -3.16
CA GLY A 219 -7.11 -1.87 -1.74
C GLY A 219 -6.48 -0.65 -1.07
N HIS A 220 -5.36 -0.15 -1.61
CA HIS A 220 -4.70 1.07 -1.08
C HIS A 220 -5.62 2.29 -1.14
N CYS A 221 -6.38 2.46 -2.23
CA CYS A 221 -7.30 3.59 -2.37
C CYS A 221 -8.45 3.52 -1.34
N LEU A 222 -8.95 2.32 -1.05
CA LEU A 222 -10.05 2.11 -0.10
C LEU A 222 -9.60 2.33 1.35
N THR A 223 -8.42 1.84 1.75
CA THR A 223 -7.87 2.12 3.09
C THR A 223 -7.60 3.61 3.27
N ALA A 224 -7.04 4.26 2.26
CA ALA A 224 -6.86 5.72 2.26
C ALA A 224 -8.18 6.50 2.25
N ALA A 225 -9.21 6.02 1.57
CA ALA A 225 -10.53 6.62 1.62
C ALA A 225 -11.14 6.51 3.03
N LEU A 226 -11.00 5.36 3.70
CA LEU A 226 -11.42 5.19 5.08
C LEU A 226 -10.67 6.13 6.02
N LEU A 227 -9.36 6.27 5.82
CA LEU A 227 -8.51 7.21 6.54
C LEU A 227 -9.01 8.65 6.37
N ALA A 228 -9.27 9.09 5.13
CA ALA A 228 -9.83 10.41 4.84
C ALA A 228 -11.20 10.63 5.50
N ILE A 229 -12.07 9.62 5.48
CA ILE A 229 -13.37 9.67 6.17
C ILE A 229 -13.18 9.86 7.67
N ASN A 230 -12.30 9.09 8.30
CA ASN A 230 -12.07 9.19 9.73
C ASN A 230 -11.50 10.56 10.12
N VAL A 231 -10.64 11.14 9.27
CA VAL A 231 -10.17 12.52 9.44
C VAL A 231 -11.31 13.51 9.29
N ALA A 232 -12.16 13.37 8.27
CA ALA A 232 -13.29 14.26 8.03
C ALA A 232 -14.29 14.24 9.20
N LYS A 233 -14.61 13.06 9.74
CA LYS A 233 -15.46 12.89 10.93
C LYS A 233 -14.89 13.58 12.16
N MET A 234 -13.56 13.52 12.30
CA MET A 234 -12.89 14.14 13.42
C MET A 234 -12.84 15.67 13.31
N GLY A 235 -13.07 16.28 12.14
CA GLY A 235 -13.04 17.74 12.01
C GLY A 235 -11.73 18.37 12.53
N GLU A 236 -11.83 19.35 13.43
CA GLU A 236 -10.69 20.14 13.93
C GLU A 236 -10.17 19.72 15.32
N TYR A 237 -10.61 18.57 15.84
CA TYR A 237 -10.19 18.13 17.17
C TYR A 237 -8.65 17.98 17.27
N PRO A 238 -8.07 18.25 18.47
CA PRO A 238 -6.64 18.19 18.69
C PRO A 238 -6.10 16.77 18.46
N MET A 239 -4.87 16.69 17.99
CA MET A 239 -4.21 15.41 17.76
C MET A 239 -3.74 14.81 19.09
N THR A 240 -4.43 13.76 19.53
CA THR A 240 -4.06 12.94 20.69
C THR A 240 -3.80 11.50 20.23
N PRO A 241 -3.08 10.66 20.99
CA PRO A 241 -2.89 9.25 20.64
C PRO A 241 -4.21 8.51 20.39
N ARG A 242 -5.23 8.78 21.22
CA ARG A 242 -6.59 8.24 21.05
C ARG A 242 -7.22 8.67 19.73
N ASN A 243 -7.04 9.93 19.33
CA ASN A 243 -7.55 10.43 18.07
C ASN A 243 -6.77 9.85 16.89
N LEU A 244 -5.44 9.74 16.97
CA LEU A 244 -4.64 9.09 15.95
C LEU A 244 -5.10 7.64 15.71
N TRP A 245 -5.39 6.90 16.78
CA TRP A 245 -5.96 5.55 16.67
C TRP A 245 -7.36 5.53 16.04
N ARG A 246 -8.22 6.52 16.32
CA ARG A 246 -9.52 6.65 15.64
C ARG A 246 -9.39 6.92 14.13
N ILE A 247 -8.29 7.55 13.70
CA ILE A 247 -8.01 7.78 12.28
C ILE A 247 -7.46 6.51 11.63
N LEU A 248 -6.40 5.95 12.23
CA LEU A 248 -5.58 4.91 11.61
C LEU A 248 -6.05 3.49 11.90
N GLY A 249 -6.72 3.22 13.03
CA GLY A 249 -7.01 1.86 13.48
C GLY A 249 -7.85 1.05 12.49
N GLY A 250 -8.87 1.65 11.89
CA GLY A 250 -9.68 1.01 10.84
C GLY A 250 -8.88 0.70 9.57
N PRO A 251 -8.21 1.69 8.95
CA PRO A 251 -7.31 1.47 7.81
C PRO A 251 -6.23 0.41 8.08
N ILE A 252 -5.55 0.48 9.22
CA ILE A 252 -4.51 -0.49 9.63
C ILE A 252 -5.09 -1.90 9.70
N LEU A 253 -6.28 -2.04 10.31
CA LEU A 253 -6.93 -3.35 10.42
C LEU A 253 -7.25 -3.93 9.05
N TRP A 254 -7.90 -3.16 8.16
CA TRP A 254 -8.26 -3.66 6.83
C TRP A 254 -7.04 -3.99 5.97
N HIS A 255 -6.02 -3.13 5.99
CA HIS A 255 -4.77 -3.35 5.28
C HIS A 255 -4.06 -4.60 5.83
N GLY A 256 -3.84 -4.65 7.15
CA GLY A 256 -3.17 -5.77 7.79
C GLY A 256 -3.93 -7.09 7.64
N THR A 257 -5.27 -7.07 7.63
CA THR A 257 -6.08 -8.28 7.37
C THR A 257 -5.90 -8.78 5.94
N PHE A 258 -5.85 -7.88 4.95
CA PHE A 258 -5.59 -8.25 3.57
C PHE A 258 -4.23 -8.94 3.43
N ASP A 259 -3.16 -8.31 3.95
CA ASP A 259 -1.81 -8.88 3.89
C ASP A 259 -1.71 -10.16 4.71
N PHE A 260 -2.27 -10.19 5.91
CA PHE A 260 -2.24 -11.37 6.78
C PHE A 260 -2.86 -12.57 6.11
N MET A 261 -3.99 -12.40 5.41
CA MET A 261 -4.62 -13.48 4.67
C MET A 261 -3.69 -14.02 3.57
N LEU A 262 -3.02 -13.15 2.82
CA LEU A 262 -2.07 -13.54 1.78
C LEU A 262 -0.90 -14.34 2.35
N PHE A 263 -0.26 -13.84 3.42
CA PHE A 263 0.86 -14.52 4.07
C PHE A 263 0.44 -15.78 4.82
N ALA A 264 -0.75 -15.80 5.43
CA ALA A 264 -1.27 -16.97 6.12
C ALA A 264 -1.49 -18.13 5.15
N ILE A 265 -2.00 -17.87 3.95
CA ILE A 265 -2.16 -18.89 2.92
C ILE A 265 -0.78 -19.44 2.51
N CYS A 266 0.22 -18.59 2.29
CA CYS A 266 1.59 -19.04 2.04
C CYS A 266 2.12 -19.90 3.21
N ALA A 267 1.89 -19.49 4.45
CA ALA A 267 2.33 -20.23 5.64
C ALA A 267 1.66 -21.60 5.75
N LEU A 268 0.37 -21.70 5.43
CA LEU A 268 -0.37 -22.98 5.36
C LEU A 268 0.16 -23.92 4.28
N GLU A 269 0.84 -23.39 3.26
CA GLU A 269 1.58 -24.19 2.27
C GLU A 269 3.01 -24.53 2.69
N GLY A 270 3.40 -24.20 3.92
CA GLY A 270 4.76 -24.42 4.42
C GLY A 270 5.77 -23.38 3.96
N ASN A 271 5.32 -22.21 3.48
CA ASN A 271 6.22 -21.14 3.03
C ASN A 271 6.41 -20.06 4.10
N VAL A 272 7.65 -19.59 4.23
CA VAL A 272 7.98 -18.37 4.97
C VAL A 272 8.03 -17.22 3.97
N GLY A 273 7.30 -16.13 4.26
CA GLY A 273 7.19 -14.99 3.35
C GLY A 273 6.20 -15.22 2.21
N TRP A 274 6.24 -14.33 1.22
CA TRP A 274 5.32 -14.37 0.09
C TRP A 274 5.90 -15.23 -1.03
N ILE A 275 5.23 -16.36 -1.31
CA ILE A 275 5.48 -17.20 -2.47
C ILE A 275 4.17 -17.31 -3.23
N HIS A 276 4.16 -16.84 -4.47
CA HIS A 276 2.95 -16.88 -5.30
C HIS A 276 2.54 -18.34 -5.57
N PRO A 277 1.28 -18.73 -5.31
CA PRO A 277 0.80 -20.08 -5.59
C PRO A 277 0.92 -20.43 -7.08
N GLU A 278 1.33 -21.67 -7.41
CA GLU A 278 1.39 -22.12 -8.82
C GLU A 278 0.12 -22.85 -9.27
N ASN A 279 -0.65 -23.40 -8.33
CA ASN A 279 -1.87 -24.13 -8.63
C ASN A 279 -3.01 -23.15 -8.99
N PRO A 280 -3.62 -23.24 -10.19
CA PRO A 280 -4.66 -22.31 -10.62
C PRO A 280 -5.88 -22.23 -9.68
N TRP A 281 -6.27 -23.34 -9.04
CA TRP A 281 -7.38 -23.35 -8.09
C TRP A 281 -7.06 -22.60 -6.82
N LYS A 282 -5.80 -22.68 -6.36
CA LYS A 282 -5.35 -21.93 -5.20
C LYS A 282 -5.26 -20.44 -5.52
N VAL A 283 -4.71 -20.09 -6.68
CA VAL A 283 -4.73 -18.70 -7.20
C VAL A 283 -6.17 -18.17 -7.21
N ALA A 284 -7.10 -18.90 -7.82
CA ALA A 284 -8.51 -18.50 -7.86
C ALA A 284 -9.12 -18.33 -6.45
N GLY A 285 -8.80 -19.23 -5.51
CA GLY A 285 -9.23 -19.14 -4.12
C GLY A 285 -8.68 -17.90 -3.39
N VAL A 286 -7.38 -17.61 -3.54
CA VAL A 286 -6.75 -16.42 -2.98
C VAL A 286 -7.38 -15.15 -3.56
N LEU A 287 -7.59 -15.10 -4.88
CA LEU A 287 -8.24 -13.96 -5.53
C LEU A 287 -9.67 -13.76 -5.03
N ALA A 288 -10.46 -14.83 -4.97
CA ALA A 288 -11.84 -14.75 -4.48
C ALA A 288 -11.89 -14.20 -3.05
N LEU A 289 -10.96 -14.61 -2.18
CA LEU A 289 -10.88 -14.13 -0.81
C LEU A 289 -10.40 -12.67 -0.74
N ALA A 290 -9.35 -12.31 -1.49
CA ALA A 290 -8.82 -10.95 -1.59
C ALA A 290 -9.89 -9.96 -2.07
N GLU A 291 -10.62 -10.31 -3.12
CA GLU A 291 -11.70 -9.49 -3.67
C GLU A 291 -12.91 -9.42 -2.72
N SER A 292 -13.19 -10.48 -1.96
CA SER A 292 -14.25 -10.46 -0.95
C SER A 292 -13.94 -9.47 0.19
N ILE A 293 -12.67 -9.43 0.65
CA ILE A 293 -12.21 -8.46 1.65
C ILE A 293 -12.32 -7.04 1.09
N GLN A 294 -11.90 -6.82 -0.14
CA GLN A 294 -12.00 -5.51 -0.79
C GLN A 294 -13.45 -5.06 -0.99
N LEU A 295 -14.35 -5.96 -1.40
CA LEU A 295 -15.77 -5.67 -1.52
C LEU A 295 -16.38 -5.29 -0.17
N ALA A 296 -16.04 -6.03 0.90
CA ALA A 296 -16.48 -5.71 2.24
C ALA A 296 -15.98 -4.33 2.71
N LEU A 297 -14.70 -4.03 2.45
CA LEU A 297 -14.12 -2.71 2.72
C LEU A 297 -14.79 -1.61 1.87
N PHE A 298 -15.04 -1.83 0.59
CA PHE A 298 -15.75 -0.89 -0.27
C PHE A 298 -17.15 -0.57 0.27
N ILE A 299 -17.91 -1.59 0.66
CA ILE A 299 -19.24 -1.42 1.27
C ILE A 299 -19.11 -0.63 2.57
N HIS A 300 -18.10 -0.93 3.39
CA HIS A 300 -17.83 -0.20 4.62
C HIS A 300 -17.53 1.28 4.35
N VAL A 301 -16.53 1.58 3.50
CA VAL A 301 -16.15 2.94 3.08
C VAL A 301 -17.34 3.70 2.51
N ARG A 302 -18.13 3.07 1.62
CA ARG A 302 -19.32 3.69 1.03
C ARG A 302 -20.37 4.06 2.07
N ARG A 303 -20.62 3.19 3.06
CA ARG A 303 -21.54 3.47 4.17
C ARG A 303 -21.01 4.62 5.02
N GLN A 304 -19.73 4.59 5.38
CA GLN A 304 -19.12 5.65 6.20
C GLN A 304 -19.05 7.00 5.48
N TRP A 305 -18.82 7.00 4.16
CA TRP A 305 -18.82 8.20 3.33
C TRP A 305 -20.20 8.84 3.27
N ARG A 306 -21.26 8.04 3.04
CA ARG A 306 -22.65 8.55 3.05
C ARG A 306 -23.07 9.12 4.41
N ALA A 307 -22.56 8.54 5.50
CA ALA A 307 -22.82 9.03 6.84
C ALA A 307 -22.19 10.41 7.15
N LEU A 308 -21.29 10.93 6.30
CA LEU A 308 -20.74 12.29 6.41
C LEU A 308 -21.71 13.38 5.91
N GLY A 309 -22.94 13.04 5.51
CA GLY A 309 -23.89 13.94 4.87
C GLY A 309 -23.59 14.15 3.38
N GLU A 310 -24.46 14.86 2.66
CA GLU A 310 -24.15 15.45 1.34
C GLU A 310 -23.38 16.76 1.49
#